data_AF-A0A0D6LCF3-F1
#
_entry.id   AF-A0A0D6LCF3-F1
#
_cell.length_a   1.000
_cell.length_b   1.000
_cell.length_c   1.000
_cell.angle_alpha   90.00
_cell.angle_beta   90.00
_cell.angle_gamma   90.00
#
_symmetry.space_group_name_H-M   'P 1'
#
loop_
_entity.id
_entity.type
_entity.pdbx_description
1 polymer ?
#
loop_
_entity_poly.entity_id
_entity_poly.type
_entity_poly.pdbx_seq_one_letter_code
_entity_poly.pdbx_strand_id
1 'polypeptide(L)'
;MYGGGRSYYVRGRLVCGIQGAQGARVSLWERRGGATPIVYEEAIADAAGSFYVKAEIRSGAGWNTMGSFGYLTLTINHSCEGQRQMSVELPTSYFNQGIVAMKTFDLG
;
A
#
# COMPACT_ATOMS: atom_id res chain seq x y z
N MET A 1 -2.72 22.23 -17.33
CA MET A 1 -1.54 21.92 -16.50
C MET A 1 -1.80 20.60 -15.78
N TYR A 2 -1.44 19.47 -16.40
CA TYR A 2 -1.57 18.16 -15.75
C TYR A 2 -0.35 17.94 -14.86
N GLY A 3 -0.46 18.27 -13.56
CA GLY A 3 0.52 17.84 -12.57
C GLY A 3 0.55 16.31 -12.56
N GLY A 4 1.69 15.70 -12.84
CA GLY A 4 1.83 14.25 -12.96
C GLY A 4 1.59 13.54 -11.63
N GLY A 5 0.38 13.04 -11.39
CA GLY A 5 0.11 12.14 -10.27
C GLY A 5 0.49 10.71 -10.62
N ARG A 6 0.84 9.89 -9.62
CA ARG A 6 0.70 8.44 -9.72
C ARG A 6 -0.11 7.94 -8.55
N SER A 7 -0.83 6.86 -8.76
CA SER A 7 -1.55 6.21 -7.66
C SER A 7 -1.44 4.71 -7.70
N TYR A 8 -1.50 4.11 -6.53
CA TYR A 8 -1.50 2.66 -6.36
C TYR A 8 -2.63 2.29 -5.44
N TYR A 9 -3.40 1.28 -5.81
CA TYR A 9 -4.50 0.76 -5.01
C TYR A 9 -4.28 -0.72 -4.82
N VAL A 10 -4.37 -1.18 -3.60
CA VAL A 10 -4.23 -2.59 -3.25
C VAL A 10 -5.35 -3.01 -2.33
N ARG A 11 -5.86 -4.21 -2.58
CA ARG A 11 -6.87 -4.85 -1.75
C ARG A 11 -6.53 -6.31 -1.55
N GLY A 12 -7.19 -6.93 -0.59
CA GLY A 12 -7.13 -8.37 -0.40
C GLY A 12 -7.87 -8.79 0.85
N ARG A 13 -7.85 -10.09 1.11
CA ARG A 13 -8.45 -10.71 2.29
C ARG A 13 -7.40 -11.54 3.04
N LEU A 14 -7.10 -11.10 4.24
CA LEU A 14 -6.18 -11.79 5.15
C LEU A 14 -6.93 -12.88 5.92
N VAL A 15 -6.36 -14.07 5.99
CA VAL A 15 -6.96 -15.22 6.67
C VAL A 15 -5.98 -15.84 7.67
N CYS A 16 -6.55 -16.38 8.74
CA CYS A 16 -5.85 -17.12 9.78
C CYS A 16 -6.54 -18.48 9.93
N GLY A 17 -5.97 -19.48 9.25
CA GLY A 17 -6.67 -20.74 9.01
C GLY A 17 -7.92 -20.52 8.15
N ILE A 18 -9.10 -20.76 8.72
CA ILE A 18 -10.40 -20.57 8.06
C ILE A 18 -11.09 -19.24 8.41
N GLN A 19 -10.55 -18.49 9.39
CA GLN A 19 -11.15 -17.24 9.87
C GLN A 19 -10.51 -16.04 9.20
N GLY A 20 -11.25 -14.95 9.04
CA GLY A 20 -10.67 -13.67 8.64
C GLY A 20 -9.69 -13.16 9.69
N ALA A 21 -8.57 -12.59 9.27
CA ALA A 21 -7.57 -12.01 10.15
C ALA A 21 -8.02 -10.63 10.68
N GLN A 22 -9.14 -10.62 11.39
CA GLN A 22 -9.74 -9.39 11.93
C GLN A 22 -8.75 -8.66 12.83
N GLY A 23 -8.65 -7.34 12.65
CA GLY A 23 -7.75 -6.53 13.45
C GLY A 23 -6.30 -6.51 12.96
N ALA A 24 -5.96 -7.23 11.88
CA ALA A 24 -4.65 -7.11 11.24
C ALA A 24 -4.45 -5.68 10.73
N ARG A 25 -3.32 -5.06 11.08
CA ARG A 25 -2.94 -3.73 10.61
C ARG A 25 -2.17 -3.84 9.31
N VAL A 26 -2.66 -3.16 8.29
CA VAL A 26 -2.05 -3.09 6.95
C VAL A 26 -1.54 -1.67 6.74
N SER A 27 -0.26 -1.52 6.42
CA SER A 27 0.38 -0.24 6.19
C SER A 27 1.03 -0.22 4.81
N LEU A 28 0.67 0.76 3.99
CA LEU A 28 1.25 0.98 2.66
C LEU A 28 2.24 2.14 2.72
N TRP A 29 3.49 1.88 2.36
CA TRP A 29 4.57 2.85 2.51
C TRP A 29 5.64 2.71 1.43
N GLU A 30 6.47 3.73 1.30
CA GLU A 30 7.70 3.69 0.49
C GLU A 30 8.93 4.07 1.32
N ARG A 31 10.08 3.46 1.02
CA ARG A 31 11.38 3.93 1.52
C ARG A 31 12.00 4.88 0.52
N ARG A 32 12.32 6.12 0.93
CA ARG A 32 13.22 6.99 0.18
C ARG A 32 14.61 6.95 0.82
N GLY A 33 15.64 6.79 -0.01
CA GLY A 33 17.06 6.62 0.34
C GLY A 33 17.45 7.00 1.77
N GLY A 34 17.59 6.00 2.65
CA GLY A 34 18.10 6.12 4.02
C GLY A 34 17.24 6.92 5.02
N ALA A 35 16.14 7.54 4.58
CA ALA A 35 15.28 8.36 5.42
C ALA A 35 14.10 7.57 6.00
N THR A 36 13.35 8.21 6.92
CA THR A 36 12.11 7.68 7.49
C THR A 36 11.13 7.29 6.37
N PRO A 37 10.52 6.09 6.43
CA PRO A 37 9.52 5.66 5.47
C PRO A 37 8.36 6.65 5.38
N ILE A 38 7.87 6.88 4.16
CA ILE A 38 6.64 7.64 3.94
C ILE A 38 5.49 6.64 3.96
N VAL A 39 4.63 6.76 4.97
CA VAL A 39 3.39 5.98 5.04
C VAL A 39 2.29 6.74 4.31
N TYR A 40 1.67 6.10 3.33
CA TYR A 40 0.58 6.69 2.55
C TYR A 40 -0.77 6.46 3.22
N GLU A 41 -1.03 5.23 3.63
CA GLU A 41 -2.27 4.86 4.28
C GLU A 41 -2.06 3.64 5.16
N GLU A 42 -2.82 3.59 6.24
CA GLU A 42 -2.95 2.42 7.09
C GLU A 42 -4.43 2.06 7.22
N ALA A 43 -4.72 0.77 7.20
CA ALA A 43 -6.05 0.24 7.42
C ALA A 43 -6.01 -0.94 8.41
N ILE A 44 -7.15 -1.21 9.03
CA ILE A 44 -7.35 -2.40 9.85
C ILE A 44 -8.28 -3.33 9.07
N ALA A 45 -7.86 -4.58 8.93
CA ALA A 45 -8.66 -5.62 8.28
C ALA A 45 -9.97 -5.86 9.05
N ASP A 46 -11.07 -5.96 8.32
CA ASP A 46 -12.41 -6.15 8.87
C ASP A 46 -12.64 -7.58 9.42
N ALA A 47 -13.88 -7.89 9.85
CA ALA A 47 -14.23 -9.20 10.38
C ALA A 47 -14.04 -10.35 9.37
N ALA A 48 -14.15 -10.07 8.07
CA ALA A 48 -13.84 -11.03 7.02
C ALA A 48 -12.33 -11.10 6.70
N GLY A 49 -11.53 -10.18 7.24
CA GLY A 49 -10.11 -10.01 6.95
C GLY A 49 -9.84 -9.11 5.75
N SER A 50 -10.86 -8.44 5.21
CA SER A 50 -10.73 -7.61 4.00
C SER A 50 -10.05 -6.29 4.33
N PHE A 51 -9.21 -5.81 3.42
CA PHE A 51 -8.60 -4.49 3.49
C PHE A 51 -8.54 -3.82 2.11
N TYR A 52 -8.44 -2.50 2.11
CA TYR A 52 -8.22 -1.67 0.94
C TYR A 52 -7.37 -0.47 1.34
N VAL A 53 -6.23 -0.27 0.70
CA VAL A 53 -5.34 0.87 0.95
C VAL A 53 -4.81 1.42 -0.37
N LYS A 54 -4.45 2.70 -0.36
CA LYS A 54 -3.97 3.43 -1.53
C LYS A 54 -2.80 4.35 -1.23
N ALA A 55 -2.00 4.58 -2.26
CA ALA A 55 -0.99 5.61 -2.29
C ALA A 55 -1.33 6.60 -3.39
N GLU A 56 -1.50 7.88 -3.04
CA GLU A 56 -1.70 8.97 -3.99
C GLU A 56 -0.47 9.87 -3.99
N ILE A 57 0.37 9.69 -5.00
CA ILE A 57 1.66 10.36 -5.12
C ILE A 57 1.48 11.57 -6.03
N ARG A 58 1.38 12.76 -5.44
CA ARG A 58 1.33 14.01 -6.19
C ARG A 58 2.76 14.47 -6.50
N SER A 59 3.12 14.62 -7.78
CA SER A 59 4.30 15.42 -8.12
C SER A 59 3.94 16.90 -7.95
N GLY A 60 4.63 17.58 -7.04
CA GLY A 60 4.53 19.04 -6.92
C GLY A 60 5.10 19.70 -8.17
N ALA A 61 4.49 20.80 -8.59
CA ALA A 61 5.04 21.68 -9.63
C ALA A 61 6.34 22.33 -9.11
N GLY A 62 7.47 21.69 -9.34
CA GLY A 62 8.79 22.21 -8.98
C GLY A 62 9.89 21.35 -9.63
N TRP A 63 10.98 21.98 -10.04
CA TRP A 63 12.16 21.42 -10.74
C TRP A 63 12.89 20.25 -10.02
N ASN A 64 12.30 19.66 -8.99
CA ASN A 64 12.74 18.41 -8.36
C ASN A 64 11.72 17.31 -8.64
N THR A 65 11.65 16.89 -9.90
CA THR A 65 10.91 15.72 -10.39
C THR A 65 11.56 14.41 -9.96
N MET A 66 11.79 14.23 -8.67
CA MET A 66 12.07 12.90 -8.11
C MET A 66 10.74 12.25 -7.73
N GLY A 67 9.93 11.92 -8.73
CA GLY A 67 8.71 11.16 -8.53
C GLY A 67 9.07 9.81 -7.93
N SER A 68 8.64 9.53 -6.69
CA SER A 68 8.68 8.23 -5.99
C SER A 68 9.33 7.09 -6.82
N PHE A 69 10.66 6.97 -6.76
CA PHE A 69 11.37 5.91 -7.47
C PHE A 69 11.38 4.59 -6.66
N GLY A 70 10.76 4.59 -5.48
CA GLY A 70 10.76 3.48 -4.56
C GLY A 70 9.71 2.43 -4.94
N TYR A 71 10.02 1.18 -4.62
CA TYR A 71 9.02 0.12 -4.56
C TYR A 71 8.06 0.43 -3.41
N LEU A 72 6.76 0.31 -3.65
CA LEU A 72 5.78 0.36 -2.58
C LEU A 72 5.83 -0.96 -1.82
N THR A 73 5.86 -0.85 -0.50
CA THR A 73 5.82 -1.99 0.40
C THR A 73 4.52 -1.99 1.17
N LEU A 74 3.86 -3.14 1.19
CA LEU A 74 2.72 -3.41 2.04
C LEU A 74 3.19 -4.22 3.24
N THR A 75 3.11 -3.67 4.45
CA THR A 75 3.39 -4.41 5.68
C THR A 75 2.08 -4.77 6.36
N ILE A 76 1.96 -6.03 6.76
CA ILE A 76 0.80 -6.56 7.47
C ILE A 76 1.29 -7.06 8.83
N ASN A 77 0.76 -6.48 9.89
CA ASN A 77 0.97 -6.91 11.27
C ASN A 77 -0.30 -7.59 11.76
N HIS A 78 -0.18 -8.83 12.24
CA HIS A 78 -1.32 -9.60 12.72
C HIS A 78 -0.93 -10.44 13.94
N SER A 79 -1.93 -10.87 14.71
CA SER A 79 -1.76 -11.63 15.96
C SER A 79 -2.13 -13.11 15.82
N CYS A 80 -2.25 -13.61 14.59
CA CYS A 80 -2.64 -15.00 14.37
C CYS A 80 -1.52 -15.92 14.79
N GLU A 81 -1.79 -16.74 15.80
CA GLU A 81 -0.79 -17.58 16.48
C GLU A 81 0.40 -16.75 17.02
N GLY A 82 0.10 -15.56 17.56
CA GLY A 82 1.09 -14.62 18.10
C GLY A 82 1.36 -13.43 17.18
N GLN A 83 2.13 -12.47 17.68
CA GLN A 83 2.46 -11.26 16.93
C GLN A 83 3.43 -11.59 15.80
N ARG A 84 3.00 -11.39 14.56
CA ARG A 84 3.78 -11.64 13.34
C ARG A 84 3.66 -10.44 12.40
N GLN A 85 4.72 -10.23 11.63
CA GLN A 85 4.78 -9.20 10.60
C GLN A 85 5.19 -9.85 9.27
N MET A 86 4.48 -9.52 8.21
CA MET A 86 4.83 -9.87 6.83
C MET A 86 4.93 -8.59 6.00
N SER A 87 5.80 -8.59 4.99
CA SER A 87 5.93 -7.48 4.06
C SER A 87 5.95 -8.00 2.63
N VAL A 88 5.24 -7.29 1.75
CA VAL A 88 5.14 -7.62 0.32
C VAL A 88 5.57 -6.40 -0.47
N GLU A 89 6.53 -6.59 -1.36
CA GLU A 89 6.87 -5.58 -2.37
C GLU A 89 5.82 -5.61 -3.48
N LEU A 90 5.21 -4.47 -3.77
CA LEU A 90 4.11 -4.38 -4.70
C LEU A 90 4.61 -4.22 -6.15
N PRO A 91 4.03 -4.95 -7.13
CA PRO A 91 4.48 -4.92 -8.51
C PRO A 91 4.24 -3.56 -9.17
N THR A 92 5.26 -3.01 -9.79
CA THR A 92 5.21 -1.68 -10.40
C THR A 92 4.26 -1.58 -11.62
N SER A 93 3.85 -2.72 -12.20
CA SER A 93 2.93 -2.77 -13.35
C SER A 93 1.49 -2.31 -13.04
N TYR A 94 1.13 -2.21 -11.75
CA TYR A 94 -0.18 -1.76 -11.27
C TYR A 94 -0.23 -0.28 -10.90
N PHE A 95 0.86 0.47 -11.06
CA PHE A 95 0.80 1.92 -10.92
C PHE A 95 -0.14 2.54 -11.96
N ASN A 96 -0.96 3.47 -11.49
CA ASN A 96 -1.85 4.28 -12.30
C ASN A 96 -1.18 5.60 -12.66
N GLN A 97 -1.41 6.07 -13.89
CA GLN A 97 -1.06 7.41 -14.31
C GLN A 97 -2.17 8.37 -13.84
N GLY A 98 -1.84 9.28 -12.92
CA GLY A 98 -2.79 10.14 -12.24
C GLY A 98 -3.19 9.64 -10.83
N ILE A 99 -4.00 10.42 -10.14
CA ILE A 99 -4.47 10.16 -8.77
C ILE A 99 -5.77 9.33 -8.72
N VAL A 100 -6.21 8.77 -9.86
CA VAL A 100 -7.44 7.99 -9.96
C VAL A 100 -7.09 6.53 -10.22
N ALA A 101 -7.77 5.61 -9.52
CA ALA A 101 -7.64 4.17 -9.71
C ALA A 101 -8.15 3.74 -11.09
N MET A 102 -7.25 3.32 -11.99
CA MET A 102 -7.61 2.55 -13.20
C MET A 102 -7.35 1.06 -13.00
N LYS A 103 -6.36 0.73 -12.17
CA LYS A 103 -5.93 -0.61 -11.80
C LYS A 103 -5.86 -0.70 -10.29
N THR A 104 -6.31 -1.84 -9.76
CA THR A 104 -6.16 -2.23 -8.37
C THR A 104 -5.45 -3.57 -8.36
N PHE A 105 -4.38 -3.64 -7.57
CA PHE A 105 -3.71 -4.91 -7.33
C PHE A 105 -4.49 -5.69 -6.27
N ASP A 106 -4.86 -6.93 -6.60
CA ASP A 106 -5.59 -7.82 -5.71
C ASP A 106 -4.63 -8.87 -5.16
N LEU A 107 -4.47 -8.92 -3.84
CA LEU A 107 -3.62 -9.88 -3.14
C LEU A 107 -4.33 -11.21 -2.86
N GLY A 108 -5.60 -11.36 -3.25
CA GLY A 108 -6.40 -12.58 -3.07
C GLY A 108 -7.51 -12.43 -2.05
#